data_AF-A0A318KRS7-F1
#
_entry.id   AF-A0A318KRS7-F1
#
_cell.length_a   1.000
_cell.length_b   1.000
_cell.length_c   1.000
_cell.angle_alpha   90.00
_cell.angle_beta   90.00
_cell.angle_gamma   90.00
#
_symmetry.space_group_name_H-M   'P 1'
#
loop_
_entity.id
_entity.type
_entity.pdbx_description
1 polymer ?
#
loop_
_entity_poly.entity_id
_entity_poly.type
_entity_poly.pdbx_seq_one_letter_code
_entity_poly.pdbx_strand_id
1 'polypeptide(L)'
;MRPTLLALLLSSLLSTAALAQTPPPPPPGGPAGGPPPGAPGPQRYSLEQALSDQAQLHTIAFSGLAFLTGDFANDTFLPPGKVSDYFGFQYMRDIDTASGGHQGAFLTRIAHAMLALLTPEQRTLLIELARLQQPEVRRFAERRLPLIQAFRQQLDGRPLSGPGALSQAAVMKYSAELYELDGKLAYQRAKVMAHIVRSLDAQQRQALARMKFGDSRTWPNAPEVLDKRQFSHDVHVLVMTYASEMFSWAAGSLEADVYFCPERHGMYFGGFGMKTAPAIGRPDYAISTALTGDSGQALLALLTPEQRGALTELPAAQRADLAEIVRLRRQIASELRKLLNGEPADQAKVLAASRRYGELDGRLSWRYGMAFARIQASLSPPQRAQLARLRPPSGPGEPKGPFIYSEPVRNLSVGDSGFLFSR
;
A
#
# COMPACT_ATOMS: atom_id res chain seq x y z
N MET A 1 -50.86 -58.39 1.51
CA MET A 1 -51.33 -58.52 0.11
C MET A 1 -50.49 -57.60 -0.77
N ARG A 2 -49.61 -58.17 -1.61
CA ARG A 2 -49.08 -57.52 -2.82
C ARG A 2 -49.80 -58.16 -4.02
N PRO A 3 -50.04 -57.40 -5.10
CA PRO A 3 -49.26 -57.61 -6.35
C PRO A 3 -48.78 -56.26 -6.97
N THR A 4 -47.53 -56.12 -7.44
CA THR A 4 -47.04 -56.12 -8.87
C THR A 4 -47.57 -54.95 -9.75
N LEU A 5 -46.90 -54.33 -10.74
CA LEU A 5 -45.84 -54.66 -11.71
C LEU A 5 -45.42 -53.32 -12.41
N LEU A 6 -44.17 -52.86 -12.33
CA LEU A 6 -43.13 -52.70 -13.39
C LEU A 6 -43.55 -52.81 -14.88
N ALA A 7 -43.09 -51.87 -15.74
CA ALA A 7 -42.52 -52.02 -17.11
C ALA A 7 -42.72 -50.73 -17.99
N LEU A 8 -41.66 -49.99 -18.40
CA LEU A 8 -40.87 -50.10 -19.67
C LEU A 8 -41.52 -49.28 -20.84
N LEU A 9 -40.89 -48.52 -21.76
CA LEU A 9 -39.52 -48.34 -22.31
C LEU A 9 -39.48 -47.11 -23.26
N LEU A 10 -38.26 -46.57 -23.46
CA LEU A 10 -37.66 -45.97 -24.69
C LEU A 10 -38.26 -44.69 -25.31
N SER A 11 -37.55 -43.75 -25.95
CA SER A 11 -36.17 -43.61 -26.47
C SER A 11 -36.07 -42.16 -27.02
N SER A 12 -35.05 -41.34 -26.70
CA SER A 12 -33.80 -41.12 -27.47
C SER A 12 -33.71 -39.75 -28.21
N LEU A 13 -32.60 -39.05 -27.98
CA LEU A 13 -31.77 -38.23 -28.91
C LEU A 13 -32.02 -36.72 -29.14
N LEU A 14 -31.01 -35.94 -28.69
CA LEU A 14 -30.19 -34.92 -29.39
C LEU A 14 -30.75 -33.55 -29.84
N SER A 15 -29.84 -32.55 -29.69
CA SER A 15 -29.67 -31.25 -30.38
C SER A 15 -30.06 -30.01 -29.54
N THR A 16 -29.11 -29.35 -28.86
CA THR A 16 -28.20 -28.24 -29.29
C THR A 16 -28.82 -26.85 -29.44
N ALA A 17 -28.08 -25.90 -28.84
CA ALA A 17 -27.86 -24.50 -29.25
C ALA A 17 -28.77 -23.39 -28.69
N ALA A 18 -28.06 -22.31 -28.33
CA ALA A 18 -28.51 -21.10 -27.67
C ALA A 18 -29.39 -20.20 -28.55
N LEU A 19 -30.10 -19.25 -27.92
CA LEU A 19 -30.08 -17.84 -28.33
C LEU A 19 -30.76 -16.92 -27.30
N ALA A 20 -30.27 -15.69 -27.32
CA ALA A 20 -30.56 -14.53 -26.48
C ALA A 20 -32.03 -14.16 -26.31
N GLN A 21 -32.36 -13.62 -25.13
CA GLN A 21 -33.48 -12.68 -24.99
C GLN A 21 -32.91 -11.29 -24.69
N THR A 22 -33.08 -10.38 -25.64
CA THR A 22 -32.83 -8.95 -25.50
C THR A 22 -33.85 -8.32 -24.55
N PRO A 23 -33.44 -7.43 -23.62
CA PRO A 23 -34.38 -6.67 -22.81
C PRO A 23 -35.06 -5.56 -23.64
N PRO A 24 -36.28 -5.13 -23.25
CA PRO A 24 -37.08 -4.18 -24.03
C PRO A 24 -36.48 -2.76 -24.02
N PRO A 25 -36.79 -1.93 -25.04
CA PRO A 25 -36.25 -0.57 -25.14
C PRO A 25 -36.88 0.38 -24.10
N PRO A 26 -36.14 1.40 -23.64
CA PRO A 26 -36.65 2.40 -22.72
C PRO A 26 -37.61 3.39 -23.42
N PRO A 27 -38.52 4.03 -22.68
CA PRO A 27 -39.49 4.98 -23.24
C PRO A 27 -38.84 6.30 -23.69
N PRO A 28 -39.46 7.07 -24.60
CA PRO A 28 -38.87 8.28 -25.17
C PRO A 28 -38.86 9.44 -24.17
N GLY A 29 -37.76 10.21 -24.18
CA GLY A 29 -37.43 11.21 -23.17
C GLY A 29 -38.20 12.53 -23.23
N GLY A 30 -38.45 13.09 -22.04
CA GLY A 30 -38.54 14.54 -21.80
C GLY A 30 -37.21 15.05 -21.20
N PRO A 31 -36.95 16.37 -21.21
CA PRO A 31 -35.65 16.91 -20.84
C PRO A 31 -35.43 16.77 -19.33
N ALA A 32 -34.65 15.76 -18.94
CA ALA A 32 -34.13 15.66 -17.59
C ALA A 32 -33.00 16.68 -17.44
N GLY A 33 -33.18 17.64 -16.53
CA GLY A 33 -32.12 18.56 -16.12
C GLY A 33 -30.87 17.78 -15.75
N GLY A 34 -29.74 18.15 -16.35
CA GLY A 34 -28.45 17.57 -16.02
C GLY A 34 -28.16 17.70 -14.52
N PRO A 35 -27.44 16.73 -13.93
CA PRO A 35 -27.00 16.86 -12.55
C PRO A 35 -26.14 18.13 -12.40
N PRO A 36 -26.17 18.79 -11.23
CA PRO A 36 -25.36 19.98 -10.99
C PRO A 36 -23.88 19.65 -11.23
N PRO A 37 -23.09 20.56 -11.83
CA PRO A 37 -21.66 20.38 -11.92
C PRO A 37 -21.08 20.40 -10.50
N GLY A 38 -20.65 19.25 -9.99
CA GLY A 38 -20.00 19.16 -8.67
C GLY A 38 -20.35 17.95 -7.80
N ALA A 39 -21.22 17.03 -8.22
CA ALA A 39 -21.35 15.76 -7.51
C ALA A 39 -20.13 14.87 -7.84
N PRO A 40 -19.27 14.49 -6.88
CA PRO A 40 -18.21 13.53 -7.14
C PRO A 40 -18.85 12.21 -7.54
N GLY A 41 -18.57 11.76 -8.77
CA GLY A 41 -18.97 10.41 -9.21
C GLY A 41 -18.37 9.33 -8.30
N PRO A 42 -18.85 8.08 -8.39
CA PRO A 42 -18.31 6.98 -7.59
C PRO A 42 -16.78 6.93 -7.75
N GLN A 43 -16.06 6.94 -6.62
CA GLN A 43 -14.59 6.90 -6.57
C GLN A 43 -14.08 5.70 -7.39
N ARG A 44 -13.49 5.97 -8.56
CA ARG A 44 -12.83 4.96 -9.39
C ARG A 44 -11.38 4.83 -8.97
N TYR A 45 -11.08 3.81 -8.16
CA TYR A 45 -9.70 3.43 -7.86
C TYR A 45 -9.06 2.81 -9.10
N SER A 46 -8.04 3.49 -9.63
CA SER A 46 -7.34 3.07 -10.85
C SER A 46 -5.93 3.66 -10.86
N LEU A 47 -5.04 3.07 -11.66
CA LEU A 47 -3.71 3.65 -11.88
C LEU A 47 -3.81 5.03 -12.55
N GLU A 48 -4.75 5.23 -13.47
CA GLU A 48 -4.97 6.54 -14.10
C GLU A 48 -5.30 7.62 -13.06
N GLN A 49 -6.25 7.34 -12.17
CA GLN A 49 -6.60 8.24 -11.08
C GLN A 49 -5.43 8.45 -10.12
N ALA A 50 -4.71 7.37 -9.74
CA ALA A 50 -3.59 7.45 -8.82
C ALA A 50 -2.42 8.26 -9.39
N LEU A 51 -2.23 8.25 -10.72
CA LEU A 51 -1.17 8.97 -11.43
C LEU A 51 -1.57 10.39 -11.83
N SER A 52 -2.85 10.75 -11.71
CA SER A 52 -3.34 12.08 -12.10
C SER A 52 -2.62 13.18 -11.33
N ASP A 53 -2.38 14.32 -12.00
CA ASP A 53 -1.67 15.45 -11.41
C ASP A 53 -2.35 15.94 -10.12
N GLN A 54 -3.69 15.91 -10.07
CA GLN A 54 -4.45 16.31 -8.88
C GLN A 54 -4.26 15.34 -7.71
N ALA A 55 -4.33 14.03 -7.95
CA ALA A 55 -4.12 13.04 -6.89
C ALA A 55 -2.68 13.13 -6.35
N GLN A 56 -1.70 13.23 -7.24
CA GLN A 56 -0.29 13.39 -6.87
C GLN A 56 -0.07 14.70 -6.10
N LEU A 57 -0.59 15.83 -6.57
CA LEU A 57 -0.44 17.12 -5.90
C LEU A 57 -0.99 17.10 -4.48
N HIS A 58 -2.22 16.63 -4.29
CA HIS A 58 -2.85 16.60 -2.97
C HIS A 58 -2.11 15.65 -2.02
N THR A 59 -1.64 14.49 -2.51
CA THR A 59 -0.84 13.57 -1.71
C THR A 59 0.52 14.14 -1.32
N ILE A 60 1.21 14.80 -2.24
CA ILE A 60 2.49 15.47 -1.93
C ILE A 60 2.27 16.60 -0.93
N ALA A 61 1.23 17.41 -1.12
CA ALA A 61 0.87 18.47 -0.20
C ALA A 61 0.51 17.93 1.19
N PHE A 62 -0.22 16.81 1.26
CA PHE A 62 -0.51 16.12 2.51
C PHE A 62 0.77 15.68 3.24
N SER A 63 1.71 15.06 2.53
CA SER A 63 3.03 14.70 3.07
C SER A 63 3.82 15.94 3.50
N GLY A 64 3.74 17.03 2.74
CA GLY A 64 4.34 18.31 3.10
C GLY A 64 3.79 18.86 4.41
N LEU A 65 2.46 18.83 4.59
CA LEU A 65 1.81 19.25 5.84
C LEU A 65 2.30 18.40 7.01
N ALA A 66 2.31 17.07 6.84
CA ALA A 66 2.74 16.15 7.88
C ALA A 66 4.21 16.37 8.27
N PHE A 67 5.07 16.63 7.30
CA PHE A 67 6.50 16.86 7.52
C PHE A 67 6.78 18.22 8.17
N LEU A 68 6.22 19.31 7.62
CA LEU A 68 6.40 20.69 8.11
C LEU A 68 5.88 20.87 9.54
N THR A 69 4.85 20.11 9.95
CA THR A 69 4.24 20.21 11.28
C THR A 69 4.63 19.10 12.23
N GLY A 70 5.28 18.05 11.72
CA GLY A 70 5.69 16.88 12.49
C GLY A 70 7.15 16.96 12.94
N ASP A 71 7.62 15.84 13.46
CA ASP A 71 8.99 15.64 13.91
C ASP A 71 9.58 14.35 13.31
N PHE A 72 10.86 14.10 13.60
CA PHE A 72 11.55 12.88 13.19
C PHE A 72 10.78 11.61 13.60
N ALA A 73 10.19 11.58 14.80
CA ALA A 73 9.48 10.40 15.28
C ALA A 73 8.27 10.07 14.40
N ASN A 74 7.46 11.06 14.05
CA ASN A 74 6.30 10.87 13.18
C ASN A 74 6.69 10.39 11.77
N ASP A 75 7.85 10.80 11.27
CA ASP A 75 8.33 10.40 9.94
C ASP A 75 8.79 8.94 9.86
N THR A 76 9.21 8.37 10.99
CA THR A 76 9.63 6.97 11.05
C THR A 76 8.45 6.01 10.95
N PHE A 77 7.23 6.44 11.30
CA PHE A 77 6.04 5.61 11.28
C PHE A 77 5.76 5.06 9.88
N LEU A 78 5.65 3.74 9.78
CA LEU A 78 5.28 3.04 8.56
C LEU A 78 4.39 1.85 8.93
N PRO A 79 3.13 1.78 8.45
CA PRO A 79 2.27 0.67 8.81
C PRO A 79 2.82 -0.66 8.28
N PRO A 80 2.55 -1.79 8.97
CA PRO A 80 2.84 -3.12 8.45
C PRO A 80 2.22 -3.34 7.06
N GLY A 81 2.82 -4.23 6.27
CA GLY A 81 2.37 -4.53 4.90
C GLY A 81 2.78 -3.49 3.84
N LYS A 82 3.52 -2.44 4.19
CA LYS A 82 4.11 -1.52 3.19
C LYS A 82 5.38 -2.04 2.54
N VAL A 83 5.95 -3.14 3.03
CA VAL A 83 7.14 -3.79 2.45
C VAL A 83 6.73 -4.98 1.60
N SER A 84 7.30 -5.04 0.40
CA SER A 84 7.05 -6.04 -0.62
C SER A 84 5.61 -6.04 -1.12
N ASP A 85 5.04 -4.85 -1.32
CA ASP A 85 3.66 -4.63 -1.72
C ASP A 85 3.48 -4.82 -3.24
N TYR A 86 3.44 -6.08 -3.69
CA TYR A 86 3.23 -6.51 -5.08
C TYR A 86 2.13 -7.59 -5.20
N PHE A 87 1.22 -7.65 -4.23
CA PHE A 87 0.29 -8.76 -4.02
C PHE A 87 -1.18 -8.33 -4.04
N GLY A 88 -1.47 -7.15 -4.58
CA GLY A 88 -2.84 -6.68 -4.83
C GLY A 88 -3.66 -6.28 -3.60
N PHE A 89 -3.10 -6.37 -2.39
CA PHE A 89 -3.82 -6.08 -1.16
C PHE A 89 -4.32 -4.63 -1.11
N GLN A 90 -3.49 -3.67 -1.51
CA GLN A 90 -3.89 -2.26 -1.54
C GLN A 90 -5.07 -2.02 -2.49
N TYR A 91 -5.10 -2.66 -3.66
CA TYR A 91 -6.22 -2.56 -4.59
C TYR A 91 -7.48 -3.21 -4.02
N MET A 92 -7.34 -4.43 -3.51
CA MET A 92 -8.43 -5.19 -2.86
C MET A 92 -9.14 -4.36 -1.79
N ARG A 93 -8.35 -3.68 -0.96
CA ARG A 93 -8.82 -2.81 0.10
C ARG A 93 -9.62 -1.62 -0.43
N ASP A 94 -9.09 -0.94 -1.43
CA ASP A 94 -9.68 0.30 -1.94
C ASP A 94 -11.01 0.01 -2.67
N ILE A 95 -11.12 -1.13 -3.38
CA ILE A 95 -12.34 -1.47 -4.15
C ILE A 95 -13.40 -2.24 -3.35
N ASP A 96 -13.22 -2.46 -2.04
CA ASP A 96 -14.11 -3.29 -1.25
C ASP A 96 -15.55 -2.75 -1.26
N THR A 97 -16.45 -3.47 -1.92
CA THR A 97 -17.86 -3.10 -2.08
C THR A 97 -18.67 -3.16 -0.78
N ALA A 98 -18.12 -3.79 0.26
CA ALA A 98 -18.68 -3.80 1.61
C ALA A 98 -18.30 -2.55 2.43
N SER A 99 -17.48 -1.64 1.89
CA SER A 99 -16.96 -0.46 2.60
C SER A 99 -16.17 -0.78 3.87
N GLY A 100 -15.65 -2.01 4.00
CA GLY A 100 -14.83 -2.47 5.10
C GLY A 100 -13.33 -2.20 4.91
N GLY A 101 -12.89 -1.93 3.67
CA GLY A 101 -11.49 -1.74 3.30
C GLY A 101 -10.67 -0.82 4.22
N HIS A 102 -11.25 0.31 4.64
CA HIS A 102 -10.56 1.31 5.46
C HIS A 102 -10.81 1.17 6.98
N GLN A 103 -11.41 0.06 7.41
CA GLN A 103 -11.58 -0.29 8.82
C GLN A 103 -10.35 -1.03 9.34
N GLY A 104 -9.99 -0.80 10.62
CA GLY A 104 -8.82 -1.43 11.25
C GLY A 104 -8.84 -2.96 11.23
N ALA A 105 -10.04 -3.58 11.20
CA ALA A 105 -10.20 -5.03 11.21
C ALA A 105 -10.05 -5.72 9.83
N PHE A 106 -9.96 -4.98 8.72
CA PHE A 106 -10.02 -5.56 7.36
C PHE A 106 -8.93 -6.61 7.11
N LEU A 107 -7.67 -6.28 7.41
CA LEU A 107 -6.53 -7.19 7.29
C LEU A 107 -6.71 -8.43 8.18
N THR A 108 -7.06 -8.22 9.45
CA THR A 108 -7.23 -9.30 10.43
C THR A 108 -8.29 -10.29 9.98
N ARG A 109 -9.43 -9.81 9.46
CA ARG A 109 -10.53 -10.66 8.99
C ARG A 109 -10.07 -11.60 7.86
N ILE A 110 -9.41 -11.08 6.83
CA ILE A 110 -8.98 -11.94 5.72
C ILE A 110 -7.79 -12.83 6.09
N ALA A 111 -6.89 -12.36 6.95
CA ALA A 111 -5.80 -13.18 7.47
C ALA A 111 -6.32 -14.37 8.28
N HIS A 112 -7.26 -14.17 9.21
CA HIS A 112 -7.89 -15.28 9.94
C HIS A 112 -8.63 -16.24 9.01
N ALA A 113 -9.39 -15.72 8.04
CA ALA A 113 -10.09 -16.56 7.07
C ALA A 113 -9.13 -17.46 6.28
N MET A 114 -8.00 -16.90 5.83
CA MET A 114 -6.96 -17.67 5.17
C MET A 114 -6.30 -18.68 6.11
N LEU A 115 -5.88 -18.27 7.30
CA LEU A 115 -5.19 -19.17 8.23
C LEU A 115 -6.08 -20.34 8.67
N ALA A 116 -7.39 -20.12 8.85
CA ALA A 116 -8.35 -21.17 9.17
C ALA A 116 -8.60 -22.13 8.00
N LEU A 117 -8.38 -21.69 6.75
CA LEU A 117 -8.47 -22.52 5.56
C LEU A 117 -7.26 -23.46 5.41
N LEU A 118 -6.08 -23.05 5.88
CA LEU A 118 -4.83 -23.80 5.72
C LEU A 118 -4.67 -24.94 6.73
N THR A 119 -4.01 -26.03 6.32
CA THR A 119 -3.59 -27.10 7.25
C THR A 119 -2.52 -26.60 8.23
N PRO A 120 -2.27 -27.30 9.36
CA PRO A 120 -1.15 -26.97 10.24
C PRO A 120 0.22 -26.91 9.51
N GLU A 121 0.46 -27.78 8.55
CA GLU A 121 1.70 -27.85 7.78
C GLU A 121 1.84 -26.64 6.85
N GLN A 122 0.76 -26.26 6.16
CA GLN A 122 0.74 -25.05 5.32
C GLN A 122 0.92 -23.77 6.15
N ARG A 123 0.34 -23.70 7.35
CA ARG A 123 0.55 -22.58 8.29
C ARG A 123 2.00 -22.51 8.75
N THR A 124 2.62 -23.65 9.02
CA THR A 124 4.05 -23.73 9.42
C THR A 124 4.95 -23.08 8.38
N LEU A 125 4.67 -23.24 7.08
CA LEU A 125 5.44 -22.60 6.01
C LEU A 125 5.42 -21.05 6.09
N LEU A 126 4.27 -20.45 6.41
CA LEU A 126 4.17 -19.00 6.61
C LEU A 126 4.92 -18.54 7.86
N ILE A 127 4.85 -19.32 8.94
CA ILE A 127 5.56 -19.05 10.20
C ILE A 127 7.08 -19.11 10.00
N GLU A 128 7.57 -20.12 9.29
CA GLU A 128 9.00 -20.27 8.97
C GLU A 128 9.49 -19.11 8.09
N LEU A 129 8.71 -18.73 7.07
CA LEU A 129 9.01 -17.55 6.27
C LEU A 129 9.05 -16.28 7.13
N ALA A 130 8.12 -16.11 8.07
CA ALA A 130 8.07 -14.95 8.94
C ALA A 130 9.30 -14.87 9.86
N ARG A 131 9.71 -15.99 10.46
CA ARG A 131 10.95 -16.08 11.24
C ARG A 131 12.18 -15.77 10.39
N LEU A 132 12.23 -16.29 9.16
CA LEU A 132 13.32 -16.04 8.22
C LEU A 132 13.41 -14.56 7.83
N GLN A 133 12.28 -13.91 7.55
CA GLN A 133 12.24 -12.54 7.05
C GLN A 133 12.27 -11.48 8.15
N GLN A 134 11.94 -11.80 9.40
CA GLN A 134 11.94 -10.85 10.52
C GLN A 134 13.18 -9.94 10.57
N PRO A 135 14.43 -10.45 10.55
CA PRO A 135 15.61 -9.60 10.63
C PRO A 135 15.76 -8.67 9.41
N GLU A 136 15.47 -9.15 8.20
CA GLU A 136 15.62 -8.37 6.97
C GLU A 136 14.50 -7.34 6.80
N VAL A 137 13.28 -7.66 7.25
CA VAL A 137 12.16 -6.71 7.35
C VAL A 137 12.49 -5.59 8.34
N ARG A 138 13.06 -5.93 9.50
CA ARG A 138 13.54 -4.94 10.47
C ARG A 138 14.65 -4.06 9.87
N ARG A 139 15.63 -4.68 9.21
CA ARG A 139 16.72 -4.00 8.52
C ARG A 139 16.20 -3.01 7.47
N PHE A 140 15.14 -3.36 6.72
CA PHE A 140 14.51 -2.43 5.79
C PHE A 140 14.01 -1.15 6.50
N ALA A 141 13.31 -1.29 7.63
CA ALA A 141 12.84 -0.14 8.39
C ALA A 141 13.99 0.72 8.94
N GLU A 142 15.03 0.08 9.48
CA GLU A 142 16.22 0.77 10.01
C GLU A 142 16.98 1.51 8.90
N ARG A 143 17.07 0.92 7.70
CA ARG A 143 17.67 1.57 6.53
C ARG A 143 16.86 2.75 5.99
N ARG A 144 15.61 2.97 6.42
CA ARG A 144 14.90 4.22 6.09
C ARG A 144 15.38 5.41 6.93
N LEU A 145 15.95 5.16 8.11
CA LEU A 145 16.24 6.21 9.09
C LEU A 145 17.27 7.24 8.60
N PRO A 146 18.37 6.87 7.92
CA PRO A 146 19.31 7.88 7.39
C PRO A 146 18.67 8.79 6.34
N LEU A 147 17.75 8.29 5.51
CA LEU A 147 17.00 9.12 4.55
C LEU A 147 16.11 10.12 5.27
N ILE A 148 15.32 9.66 6.25
CA ILE A 148 14.45 10.53 7.07
C ILE A 148 15.28 11.60 7.77
N GLN A 149 16.39 11.22 8.37
CA GLN A 149 17.29 12.13 9.04
C GLN A 149 17.88 13.17 8.08
N ALA A 150 18.32 12.75 6.89
CA ALA A 150 18.85 13.67 5.89
C ALA A 150 17.78 14.65 5.38
N PHE A 151 16.54 14.19 5.16
CA PHE A 151 15.45 15.07 4.78
C PHE A 151 15.12 16.08 5.90
N ARG A 152 15.16 15.67 7.17
CA ARG A 152 14.98 16.60 8.32
C ARG A 152 16.10 17.61 8.41
N GLN A 153 17.35 17.19 8.29
CA GLN A 153 18.48 18.12 8.24
C GLN A 153 18.34 19.10 7.06
N GLN A 154 17.87 18.63 5.89
CA GLN A 154 17.60 19.50 4.75
C GLN A 154 16.48 20.52 5.04
N LEU A 155 15.43 20.10 5.76
CA LEU A 155 14.34 20.96 6.22
C LEU A 155 14.83 22.02 7.23
N ASP A 156 15.76 21.64 8.12
CA ASP A 156 16.26 22.45 9.24
C ASP A 156 17.37 23.44 8.83
N GLY A 157 17.57 23.68 7.53
CA GLY A 157 18.37 24.79 7.04
C GLY A 157 19.71 24.43 6.41
N ARG A 158 19.93 23.18 5.97
CA ARG A 158 21.05 22.88 5.05
C ARG A 158 20.92 23.72 3.76
N PRO A 159 22.05 24.04 3.08
CA PRO A 159 22.01 24.70 1.78
C PRO A 159 21.09 23.98 0.79
N LEU A 160 20.42 24.75 -0.08
CA LEU A 160 19.56 24.19 -1.14
C LEU A 160 20.34 23.80 -2.40
N SER A 161 21.62 24.19 -2.49
CA SER A 161 22.52 23.92 -3.60
C SER A 161 23.97 24.03 -3.15
N GLY A 162 24.90 23.44 -3.91
CA GLY A 162 26.33 23.49 -3.62
C GLY A 162 26.75 22.51 -2.52
N PRO A 163 27.95 22.67 -1.94
CA PRO A 163 28.45 21.85 -0.83
C PRO A 163 27.49 21.84 0.36
N GLY A 164 27.25 20.66 0.93
CA GLY A 164 26.36 20.47 2.08
C GLY A 164 24.86 20.44 1.74
N ALA A 165 24.45 20.56 0.48
CA ALA A 165 23.07 20.34 0.03
C ALA A 165 22.77 18.83 -0.11
N LEU A 166 21.50 18.45 0.01
CA LEU A 166 21.08 17.07 -0.18
C LEU A 166 21.40 16.59 -1.62
N SER A 167 22.20 15.53 -1.74
CA SER A 167 22.63 15.00 -3.03
C SER A 167 21.56 14.08 -3.62
N GLN A 168 20.98 14.48 -4.75
CA GLN A 168 20.03 13.66 -5.49
C GLN A 168 20.62 12.29 -5.84
N ALA A 169 21.87 12.24 -6.31
CA ALA A 169 22.53 11.00 -6.69
C ALA A 169 22.73 10.06 -5.49
N ALA A 170 23.10 10.60 -4.33
CA ALA A 170 23.28 9.79 -3.12
C ALA A 170 21.95 9.22 -2.60
N VAL A 171 20.89 10.04 -2.59
CA VAL A 171 19.53 9.60 -2.22
C VAL A 171 19.05 8.50 -3.17
N MET A 172 19.17 8.70 -4.48
CA MET A 172 18.78 7.70 -5.49
C MET A 172 19.53 6.38 -5.29
N LYS A 173 20.87 6.44 -5.13
CA LYS A 173 21.70 5.23 -4.92
C LYS A 173 21.29 4.47 -3.67
N TYR A 174 21.11 5.16 -2.56
CA TYR A 174 20.77 4.53 -1.30
C TYR A 174 19.36 3.94 -1.30
N SER A 175 18.39 4.64 -1.93
CA SER A 175 17.04 4.13 -2.15
C SER A 175 17.00 2.90 -3.06
N ALA A 176 17.86 2.85 -4.08
CA ALA A 176 18.00 1.68 -4.95
C ALA A 176 18.36 0.40 -4.17
N GLU A 177 19.31 0.49 -3.23
CA GLU A 177 19.71 -0.63 -2.38
C GLU A 177 18.62 -1.04 -1.39
N LEU A 178 17.79 -0.09 -0.95
CA LEU A 178 16.64 -0.36 -0.09
C LEU A 178 15.56 -1.15 -0.84
N TYR A 179 15.24 -0.76 -2.07
CA TYR A 179 14.25 -1.47 -2.88
C TYR A 179 14.77 -2.80 -3.46
N GLU A 180 16.07 -2.97 -3.63
CA GLU A 180 16.62 -4.29 -3.95
C GLU A 180 16.34 -5.31 -2.83
N LEU A 181 16.44 -4.87 -1.56
CA LEU A 181 16.00 -5.67 -0.40
C LEU A 181 14.48 -5.92 -0.42
N ASP A 182 13.68 -4.91 -0.74
CA ASP A 182 12.22 -5.04 -0.91
C ASP A 182 11.85 -6.12 -1.94
N GLY A 183 12.52 -6.11 -3.09
CA GLY A 183 12.33 -7.10 -4.16
C GLY A 183 12.78 -8.51 -3.77
N LYS A 184 13.88 -8.64 -3.01
CA LYS A 184 14.34 -9.92 -2.46
C LYS A 184 13.30 -10.53 -1.52
N LEU A 185 12.76 -9.71 -0.61
CA LEU A 185 11.70 -10.11 0.32
C LEU A 185 10.42 -10.51 -0.43
N ALA A 186 10.02 -9.74 -1.45
CA ALA A 186 8.86 -10.03 -2.29
C ALA A 186 9.00 -11.37 -3.02
N TYR A 187 10.15 -11.62 -3.64
CA TYR A 187 10.40 -12.86 -4.36
C TYR A 187 10.35 -14.09 -3.45
N GLN A 188 10.99 -14.03 -2.27
CA GLN A 188 10.95 -15.10 -1.29
C GLN A 188 9.52 -15.36 -0.78
N ARG A 189 8.76 -14.28 -0.51
CA ARG A 189 7.36 -14.38 -0.08
C ARG A 189 6.50 -15.05 -1.16
N ALA A 190 6.62 -14.60 -2.40
CA ALA A 190 5.90 -15.15 -3.54
C ALA A 190 6.16 -16.66 -3.73
N LYS A 191 7.40 -17.12 -3.56
CA LYS A 191 7.75 -18.55 -3.67
C LYS A 191 6.99 -19.41 -2.67
N VAL A 192 6.97 -19.01 -1.40
CA VAL A 192 6.30 -19.77 -0.34
C VAL A 192 4.79 -19.70 -0.50
N MET A 193 4.23 -18.49 -0.71
CA MET A 193 2.79 -18.33 -0.89
C MET A 193 2.28 -19.12 -2.10
N ALA A 194 3.01 -19.09 -3.22
CA ALA A 194 2.61 -19.86 -4.40
C ALA A 194 2.71 -21.37 -4.15
N HIS A 195 3.72 -21.84 -3.42
CA HIS A 195 3.81 -23.24 -3.05
C HIS A 195 2.59 -23.69 -2.22
N ILE A 196 2.15 -22.89 -1.25
CA ILE A 196 0.93 -23.14 -0.46
C ILE A 196 -0.31 -23.14 -1.35
N VAL A 197 -0.49 -22.11 -2.19
CA VAL A 197 -1.66 -22.00 -3.08
C VAL A 197 -1.76 -23.19 -4.04
N ARG A 198 -0.62 -23.67 -4.55
CA ARG A 198 -0.59 -24.85 -5.42
C ARG A 198 -0.82 -26.16 -4.66
N SER A 199 -0.52 -26.23 -3.36
CA SER A 199 -0.75 -27.43 -2.54
C SER A 199 -2.15 -27.52 -1.94
N LEU A 200 -3.02 -26.52 -2.15
CA LEU A 200 -4.40 -26.57 -1.67
C LEU A 200 -5.14 -27.80 -2.21
N ASP A 201 -5.84 -28.51 -1.33
CA ASP A 201 -6.73 -29.61 -1.71
C ASP A 201 -8.05 -29.10 -2.34
N ALA A 202 -8.92 -30.03 -2.75
CA ALA A 202 -10.19 -29.68 -3.39
C ALA A 202 -11.14 -28.89 -2.46
N GLN A 203 -11.18 -29.22 -1.17
CA GLN A 203 -12.03 -28.55 -0.19
C GLN A 203 -11.53 -27.12 0.10
N GLN A 204 -10.22 -26.97 0.26
CA GLN A 204 -9.56 -25.68 0.43
C GLN A 204 -9.76 -24.77 -0.78
N ARG A 205 -9.61 -25.30 -2.00
CA ARG A 205 -9.89 -24.53 -3.24
C ARG A 205 -11.34 -24.09 -3.32
N GLN A 206 -12.27 -24.97 -2.96
CA GLN A 206 -13.70 -24.61 -2.94
C GLN A 206 -13.99 -23.53 -1.88
N ALA A 207 -13.35 -23.60 -0.71
CA ALA A 207 -13.48 -22.59 0.33
C ALA A 207 -12.90 -21.24 -0.12
N LEU A 208 -11.71 -21.24 -0.72
CA LEU A 208 -11.05 -20.05 -1.26
C LEU A 208 -11.92 -19.38 -2.33
N ALA A 209 -12.50 -20.17 -3.25
CA ALA A 209 -13.35 -19.67 -4.33
C ALA A 209 -14.65 -18.99 -3.85
N ARG A 210 -15.10 -19.26 -2.61
CA ARG A 210 -16.27 -18.57 -2.01
C ARG A 210 -15.93 -17.16 -1.53
N MET A 211 -14.66 -16.88 -1.25
CA MET A 211 -14.19 -15.56 -0.81
C MET A 211 -13.91 -14.67 -2.02
N LYS A 212 -14.72 -13.64 -2.24
CA LYS A 212 -14.59 -12.72 -3.36
C LYS A 212 -13.55 -11.64 -3.06
N PHE A 213 -12.66 -11.38 -4.01
CA PHE A 213 -11.59 -10.39 -3.90
C PHE A 213 -12.10 -8.99 -3.51
N GLY A 214 -13.10 -8.44 -4.20
CA GLY A 214 -13.64 -7.09 -3.94
C GLY A 214 -14.89 -7.02 -3.04
N ASP A 215 -15.18 -8.05 -2.26
CA ASP A 215 -16.36 -8.05 -1.38
C ASP A 215 -16.10 -8.81 -0.07
N SER A 216 -15.71 -8.05 0.96
CA SER A 216 -15.37 -8.60 2.28
C SER A 216 -16.54 -9.19 3.06
N ARG A 217 -17.80 -9.02 2.61
CA ARG A 217 -18.96 -9.72 3.20
C ARG A 217 -18.95 -11.21 2.90
N THR A 218 -18.25 -11.62 1.84
CA THR A 218 -18.18 -13.03 1.44
C THR A 218 -17.14 -13.83 2.23
N TRP A 219 -16.31 -13.15 3.02
CA TRP A 219 -15.26 -13.79 3.80
C TRP A 219 -15.84 -14.35 5.10
N PRO A 220 -15.51 -15.60 5.47
CA PRO A 220 -15.97 -16.17 6.73
C PRO A 220 -15.42 -15.37 7.91
N ASN A 221 -16.23 -15.22 8.96
CA ASN A 221 -15.75 -14.70 10.24
C ASN A 221 -15.01 -15.81 11.00
N ALA A 222 -13.74 -16.01 10.66
CA ALA A 222 -12.92 -17.07 11.23
C ALA A 222 -12.28 -16.64 12.57
N PRO A 223 -12.16 -17.55 13.55
CA PRO A 223 -11.44 -17.27 14.78
C PRO A 223 -9.92 -17.15 14.52
N GLU A 224 -9.22 -16.54 15.47
CA GLU A 224 -7.76 -16.64 15.54
C GLU A 224 -7.36 -18.11 15.75
N VAL A 225 -6.48 -18.62 14.89
CA VAL A 225 -6.00 -20.03 14.95
C VAL A 225 -4.54 -20.14 15.38
N LEU A 226 -3.84 -19.01 15.54
CA LEU A 226 -2.47 -18.96 16.00
C LEU A 226 -2.41 -18.70 17.51
N ASP A 227 -1.61 -19.48 18.22
CA ASP A 227 -1.29 -19.19 19.63
C ASP A 227 -0.21 -18.12 19.72
N LYS A 228 -0.62 -16.88 19.98
CA LYS A 228 0.27 -15.70 20.03
C LYS A 228 1.44 -15.85 21.00
N ARG A 229 1.33 -16.71 22.01
CA ARG A 229 2.39 -16.97 23.00
C ARG A 229 3.62 -17.67 22.39
N GLN A 230 3.48 -18.26 21.19
CA GLN A 230 4.55 -19.00 20.52
C GLN A 230 5.40 -18.13 19.58
N PHE A 231 5.10 -16.84 19.47
CA PHE A 231 5.72 -15.93 18.50
C PHE A 231 6.17 -14.63 19.17
N SER A 232 7.21 -14.01 18.61
CA SER A 232 7.42 -12.58 18.83
C SER A 232 6.27 -11.80 18.16
N HIS A 233 6.04 -10.58 18.62
CA HIS A 233 5.04 -9.70 18.01
C HIS A 233 5.29 -9.52 16.50
N ASP A 234 6.55 -9.27 16.10
CA ASP A 234 6.92 -9.09 14.69
C ASP A 234 6.61 -10.33 13.83
N VAL A 235 6.92 -11.52 14.32
CA VAL A 235 6.64 -12.77 13.59
C VAL A 235 5.14 -12.93 13.40
N HIS A 236 4.34 -12.65 14.43
CA HIS A 236 2.88 -12.69 14.32
C HIS A 236 2.37 -11.68 13.28
N VAL A 237 2.85 -10.42 13.31
CA VAL A 237 2.48 -9.39 12.32
C VAL A 237 2.83 -9.82 10.90
N LEU A 238 4.00 -10.45 10.71
CA LEU A 238 4.42 -10.96 9.40
C LEU A 238 3.53 -12.10 8.91
N VAL A 239 3.18 -13.06 9.76
CA VAL A 239 2.28 -14.16 9.36
C VAL A 239 0.90 -13.62 8.95
N MET A 240 0.36 -12.65 9.70
CA MET A 240 -0.91 -12.00 9.37
C MET A 240 -0.83 -11.25 8.03
N THR A 241 0.28 -10.55 7.79
CA THR A 241 0.55 -9.87 6.53
C THR A 241 0.57 -10.88 5.37
N TYR A 242 1.35 -11.96 5.49
CA TYR A 242 1.49 -12.95 4.42
C TYR A 242 0.19 -13.69 4.13
N ALA A 243 -0.58 -14.04 5.17
CA ALA A 243 -1.88 -14.68 4.98
C ALA A 243 -2.85 -13.76 4.22
N SER A 244 -2.90 -12.48 4.59
CA SER A 244 -3.76 -11.49 3.92
C SER A 244 -3.36 -11.22 2.47
N GLU A 245 -2.06 -11.10 2.20
CA GLU A 245 -1.52 -10.88 0.87
C GLU A 245 -1.61 -12.12 -0.02
N MET A 246 -1.46 -13.32 0.55
CA MET A 246 -1.62 -14.57 -0.18
C MET A 246 -3.03 -14.68 -0.76
N PHE A 247 -4.06 -14.29 0.00
CA PHE A 247 -5.42 -14.21 -0.54
C PHE A 247 -5.52 -13.21 -1.67
N SER A 248 -5.12 -11.95 -1.43
CA SER A 248 -5.28 -10.90 -2.43
C SER A 248 -4.51 -11.21 -3.71
N TRP A 249 -3.37 -11.90 -3.61
CA TRP A 249 -2.59 -12.30 -4.77
C TRP A 249 -3.22 -13.46 -5.55
N ALA A 250 -3.68 -14.50 -4.83
CA ALA A 250 -4.27 -15.69 -5.43
C ALA A 250 -5.65 -15.42 -6.05
N ALA A 251 -6.48 -14.61 -5.38
CA ALA A 251 -7.81 -14.23 -5.84
C ALA A 251 -7.81 -13.00 -6.76
N GLY A 252 -6.71 -12.23 -6.76
CA GLY A 252 -6.55 -11.01 -7.53
C GLY A 252 -6.02 -11.23 -8.94
N SER A 253 -5.55 -10.13 -9.53
CA SER A 253 -5.07 -10.06 -10.91
C SER A 253 -3.75 -9.32 -11.01
N LEU A 254 -3.08 -9.44 -12.15
CA LEU A 254 -1.89 -8.64 -12.43
C LEU A 254 -2.16 -7.13 -12.28
N GLU A 255 -3.33 -6.64 -12.69
CA GLU A 255 -3.68 -5.22 -12.54
C GLU A 255 -3.76 -4.80 -11.06
N ALA A 256 -4.32 -5.67 -10.21
CA ALA A 256 -4.33 -5.45 -8.77
C ALA A 256 -2.91 -5.40 -8.19
N ASP A 257 -2.04 -6.31 -8.62
CA ASP A 257 -0.65 -6.41 -8.14
C ASP A 257 0.19 -5.17 -8.55
N VAL A 258 -0.11 -4.59 -9.72
CA VAL A 258 0.57 -3.37 -10.22
C VAL A 258 0.05 -2.11 -9.55
N TYR A 259 -1.23 -2.07 -9.18
CA TYR A 259 -1.85 -0.90 -8.55
C TYR A 259 -1.13 -0.48 -7.26
N PHE A 260 -1.11 0.83 -7.05
CA PHE A 260 -0.69 1.47 -5.80
C PHE A 260 -1.55 2.71 -5.55
N CYS A 261 -1.76 3.07 -4.28
CA CYS A 261 -2.34 4.36 -3.95
C CYS A 261 -1.28 5.48 -4.12
N PRO A 262 -1.68 6.74 -4.38
CA PRO A 262 -0.75 7.85 -4.55
C PRO A 262 0.29 7.99 -3.42
N GLU A 263 -0.08 7.66 -2.17
CA GLU A 263 0.80 7.76 -1.00
C GLU A 263 1.93 6.72 -0.96
N ARG A 264 2.02 5.84 -1.96
CA ARG A 264 3.03 4.77 -2.00
C ARG A 264 4.46 5.30 -2.08
N HIS A 265 4.66 6.45 -2.70
CA HIS A 265 5.99 7.00 -2.98
C HIS A 265 6.37 8.07 -1.95
N GLY A 266 7.66 8.19 -1.65
CA GLY A 266 8.14 9.20 -0.70
C GLY A 266 7.59 9.00 0.72
N MET A 267 7.60 7.76 1.23
CA MET A 267 7.07 7.42 2.55
C MET A 267 7.98 7.87 3.73
N TYR A 268 8.64 9.03 3.61
CA TYR A 268 9.64 9.54 4.56
C TYR A 268 9.21 10.83 5.28
N PHE A 269 7.99 11.30 5.01
CA PHE A 269 7.54 12.66 5.32
C PHE A 269 6.33 12.67 6.28
N GLY A 270 6.22 11.66 7.15
CA GLY A 270 5.25 11.67 8.26
C GLY A 270 3.77 11.51 7.90
N GLY A 271 3.42 11.39 6.61
CA GLY A 271 2.03 11.25 6.16
C GLY A 271 1.30 10.08 6.82
N PHE A 272 1.95 8.90 6.92
CA PHE A 272 1.37 7.77 7.64
C PHE A 272 1.35 7.96 9.16
N GLY A 273 2.31 8.67 9.73
CA GLY A 273 2.26 9.07 11.14
C GLY A 273 1.04 9.93 11.44
N MET A 274 0.71 10.86 10.54
CA MET A 274 -0.46 11.74 10.68
C MET A 274 -1.80 11.04 10.38
N LYS A 275 -1.83 10.13 9.39
CA LYS A 275 -3.06 9.46 8.93
C LYS A 275 -3.38 8.15 9.63
N THR A 276 -2.36 7.33 9.90
CA THR A 276 -2.52 5.92 10.23
C THR A 276 -2.18 5.61 11.68
N ALA A 277 -1.23 6.31 12.30
CA ALA A 277 -0.93 6.12 13.73
C ALA A 277 -2.18 6.25 14.62
N PRO A 278 -3.13 7.19 14.38
CA PRO A 278 -4.37 7.28 15.17
C PRO A 278 -5.30 6.06 15.08
N ALA A 279 -5.16 5.23 14.04
CA ALA A 279 -5.98 4.03 13.82
C ALA A 279 -5.38 2.77 14.45
N ILE A 280 -4.10 2.78 14.85
CA ILE A 280 -3.42 1.60 15.40
C ILE A 280 -4.08 1.16 16.71
N GLY A 281 -4.40 -0.13 16.80
CA GLY A 281 -5.04 -0.74 17.97
C GLY A 281 -6.51 -0.38 18.17
N ARG A 282 -7.15 0.30 17.20
CA ARG A 282 -8.56 0.73 17.29
C ARG A 282 -9.39 0.04 16.19
N PRO A 283 -10.04 -1.10 16.47
CA PRO A 283 -10.73 -1.90 15.44
C PRO A 283 -11.88 -1.15 14.77
N ASP A 284 -12.58 -0.28 15.51
CA ASP A 284 -13.72 0.50 15.02
C ASP A 284 -13.32 1.86 14.41
N TYR A 285 -12.02 2.17 14.36
CA TYR A 285 -11.54 3.40 13.76
C TYR A 285 -11.50 3.26 12.23
N ALA A 286 -12.26 4.11 11.54
CA ALA A 286 -12.24 4.24 10.09
C ALA A 286 -11.45 5.48 9.70
N ILE A 287 -10.42 5.30 8.88
CA ILE A 287 -9.67 6.42 8.31
C ILE A 287 -10.53 7.02 7.19
N SER A 288 -10.86 8.32 7.29
CA SER A 288 -11.55 9.03 6.21
C SER A 288 -10.77 8.95 4.90
N THR A 289 -11.44 8.56 3.82
CA THR A 289 -10.86 8.52 2.48
C THR A 289 -10.62 9.93 1.91
N ALA A 290 -11.25 10.96 2.49
CA ALA A 290 -11.05 12.36 2.11
C ALA A 290 -9.85 13.03 2.79
N LEU A 291 -9.37 12.49 3.93
CA LEU A 291 -8.36 13.13 4.78
C LEU A 291 -7.12 13.61 4.02
N THR A 292 -6.56 12.75 3.14
CA THR A 292 -5.37 13.10 2.34
C THR A 292 -5.66 14.28 1.42
N GLY A 293 -6.80 14.25 0.73
CA GLY A 293 -7.21 15.28 -0.22
C GLY A 293 -7.46 16.63 0.46
N ASP A 294 -8.32 16.62 1.49
CA ASP A 294 -8.74 17.83 2.19
C ASP A 294 -7.56 18.53 2.88
N SER A 295 -6.70 17.75 3.54
CA SER A 295 -5.53 18.28 4.24
C SER A 295 -4.46 18.81 3.26
N GLY A 296 -4.28 18.13 2.12
CA GLY A 296 -3.40 18.62 1.05
C GLY A 296 -3.90 19.94 0.46
N GLN A 297 -5.21 20.04 0.20
CA GLN A 297 -5.84 21.27 -0.26
C GLN A 297 -5.73 22.40 0.77
N ALA A 298 -5.92 22.10 2.06
CA ALA A 298 -5.78 23.07 3.14
C ALA A 298 -4.36 23.65 3.22
N LEU A 299 -3.32 22.84 3.06
CA LEU A 299 -1.95 23.33 2.96
C LEU A 299 -1.80 24.29 1.76
N LEU A 300 -2.20 23.86 0.57
CA LEU A 300 -2.05 24.65 -0.65
C LEU A 300 -2.72 26.02 -0.55
N ALA A 301 -3.87 26.09 0.11
CA ALA A 301 -4.60 27.34 0.35
C ALA A 301 -3.85 28.33 1.25
N LEU A 302 -3.05 27.85 2.21
CA LEU A 302 -2.25 28.70 3.12
C LEU A 302 -0.95 29.23 2.52
N LEU A 303 -0.43 28.59 1.46
CA LEU A 303 0.83 28.96 0.83
C LEU A 303 0.67 30.18 -0.08
N THR A 304 1.72 31.02 -0.15
CA THR A 304 1.84 32.08 -1.18
C THR A 304 1.97 31.45 -2.57
N PRO A 305 1.78 32.21 -3.67
CA PRO A 305 1.98 31.69 -5.02
C PRO A 305 3.36 31.03 -5.24
N GLU A 306 4.43 31.63 -4.70
CA GLU A 306 5.80 31.12 -4.83
C GLU A 306 5.99 29.81 -4.04
N GLN A 307 5.51 29.77 -2.78
CA GLN A 307 5.55 28.56 -1.95
C GLN A 307 4.72 27.42 -2.57
N ARG A 308 3.53 27.75 -3.08
CA ARG A 308 2.65 26.81 -3.76
C ARG A 308 3.28 26.28 -5.05
N GLY A 309 3.97 27.17 -5.79
CA GLY A 309 4.75 26.85 -6.99
C GLY A 309 5.68 25.66 -6.78
N ALA A 310 6.38 25.62 -5.63
CA ALA A 310 7.28 24.53 -5.27
C ALA A 310 6.61 23.15 -5.18
N LEU A 311 5.28 23.08 -4.95
CA LEU A 311 4.51 21.84 -4.95
C LEU A 311 3.83 21.57 -6.29
N THR A 312 3.25 22.60 -6.93
CA THR A 312 2.45 22.46 -8.16
C THR A 312 3.28 22.07 -9.37
N GLU A 313 4.60 22.30 -9.34
CA GLU A 313 5.52 21.86 -10.40
C GLU A 313 5.88 20.37 -10.32
N LEU A 314 5.72 19.75 -9.13
CA LEU A 314 6.18 18.38 -8.88
C LEU A 314 5.46 17.32 -9.72
N PRO A 315 4.11 17.34 -9.88
CA PRO A 315 3.42 16.35 -10.69
C PRO A 315 3.96 16.26 -12.13
N ALA A 316 4.19 17.41 -12.76
CA ALA A 316 4.78 17.46 -14.10
C ALA A 316 6.22 16.92 -14.10
N ALA A 317 7.04 17.33 -13.12
CA ALA A 317 8.44 16.92 -13.02
C ALA A 317 8.63 15.41 -12.85
N GLN A 318 7.66 14.71 -12.24
CA GLN A 318 7.76 13.29 -11.91
C GLN A 318 6.98 12.34 -12.83
N ARG A 319 6.19 12.87 -13.76
CA ARG A 319 5.27 12.06 -14.59
C ARG A 319 5.98 10.90 -15.29
N ALA A 320 7.15 11.16 -15.86
CA ALA A 320 7.96 10.14 -16.54
C ALA A 320 8.48 9.06 -15.57
N ASP A 321 8.93 9.47 -14.38
CA ASP A 321 9.43 8.54 -13.35
C ASP A 321 8.28 7.64 -12.85
N LEU A 322 7.09 8.20 -12.60
CA LEU A 322 5.91 7.43 -12.20
C LEU A 322 5.46 6.44 -13.28
N ALA A 323 5.46 6.85 -14.55
CA ALA A 323 5.14 5.96 -15.66
C ALA A 323 6.14 4.81 -15.78
N GLU A 324 7.43 5.05 -15.51
CA GLU A 324 8.44 3.99 -15.46
C GLU A 324 8.23 3.07 -14.25
N ILE A 325 7.90 3.60 -13.08
CA ILE A 325 7.55 2.80 -11.89
C ILE A 325 6.41 1.83 -12.20
N VAL A 326 5.36 2.27 -12.90
CA VAL A 326 4.24 1.38 -13.29
C VAL A 326 4.73 0.23 -14.18
N ARG A 327 5.62 0.49 -15.14
CA ARG A 327 6.20 -0.56 -15.99
C ARG A 327 7.03 -1.54 -15.18
N LEU A 328 7.86 -1.04 -14.25
CA LEU A 328 8.69 -1.86 -13.37
C LEU A 328 7.85 -2.72 -12.43
N ARG A 329 6.80 -2.15 -11.83
CA ARG A 329 5.83 -2.91 -11.02
C ARG A 329 5.16 -4.02 -11.82
N ARG A 330 4.76 -3.74 -13.07
CA ARG A 330 4.21 -4.77 -13.98
C ARG A 330 5.22 -5.87 -14.27
N GLN A 331 6.48 -5.53 -14.50
CA GLN A 331 7.54 -6.52 -14.69
C GLN A 331 7.74 -7.39 -13.45
N ILE A 332 7.84 -6.79 -12.27
CA ILE A 332 7.99 -7.51 -11.00
C ILE A 332 6.79 -8.43 -10.78
N ALA A 333 5.56 -7.88 -10.80
CA ALA A 333 4.35 -8.65 -10.56
C ALA A 333 4.17 -9.79 -11.57
N SER A 334 4.50 -9.58 -12.84
CA SER A 334 4.45 -10.63 -13.86
C SER A 334 5.42 -11.77 -13.56
N GLU A 335 6.67 -11.47 -13.19
CA GLU A 335 7.62 -12.50 -12.76
C GLU A 335 7.13 -13.24 -11.52
N LEU A 336 6.62 -12.53 -10.50
CA LEU A 336 6.10 -13.19 -9.31
C LEU A 336 4.93 -14.13 -9.65
N ARG A 337 3.96 -13.69 -10.47
CA ARG A 337 2.77 -14.49 -10.82
C ARG A 337 3.09 -15.79 -11.57
N LYS A 338 4.21 -15.90 -12.27
CA LYS A 338 4.69 -17.18 -12.85
C LYS A 338 4.73 -18.28 -11.78
N LEU A 339 5.13 -17.93 -10.56
CA LEU A 339 5.19 -18.88 -9.44
C LEU A 339 3.81 -19.46 -9.12
N LEU A 340 2.71 -18.69 -9.21
CA LEU A 340 1.36 -19.22 -8.97
C LEU A 340 1.01 -20.36 -9.93
N ASN A 341 1.48 -20.27 -11.17
CA ASN A 341 1.27 -21.28 -12.21
C ASN A 341 2.27 -22.45 -12.13
N GLY A 342 3.24 -22.41 -11.21
CA GLY A 342 4.32 -23.40 -11.13
C GLY A 342 5.42 -23.17 -12.17
N GLU A 343 5.41 -22.03 -12.86
CA GLU A 343 6.43 -21.64 -13.83
C GLU A 343 7.67 -21.05 -13.13
N PRO A 344 8.86 -21.18 -13.73
CA PRO A 344 10.06 -20.55 -13.19
C PRO A 344 9.97 -19.02 -13.30
N ALA A 345 10.23 -18.34 -12.19
CA ALA A 345 10.37 -16.88 -12.14
C ALA A 345 11.83 -16.46 -12.04
N ASP A 346 12.17 -15.34 -12.66
CA ASP A 346 13.54 -14.83 -12.69
C ASP A 346 13.79 -13.85 -11.52
N GLN A 347 14.49 -14.32 -10.50
CA GLN A 347 14.83 -13.50 -9.35
C GLN A 347 15.70 -12.29 -9.72
N ALA A 348 16.65 -12.44 -10.65
CA ALA A 348 17.54 -11.36 -11.03
C ALA A 348 16.77 -10.22 -11.71
N LYS A 349 15.76 -10.55 -12.53
CA LYS A 349 14.84 -9.55 -13.11
C LYS A 349 14.04 -8.82 -12.04
N VAL A 350 13.52 -9.52 -11.03
CA VAL A 350 12.78 -8.89 -9.92
C VAL A 350 13.69 -7.93 -9.16
N LEU A 351 14.91 -8.34 -8.82
CA LEU A 351 15.87 -7.50 -8.08
C LEU A 351 16.30 -6.28 -8.89
N ALA A 352 16.63 -6.46 -10.17
CA ALA A 352 17.03 -5.35 -11.05
C ALA A 352 15.90 -4.34 -11.24
N ALA A 353 14.67 -4.81 -11.48
CA ALA A 353 13.51 -3.93 -11.60
C ALA A 353 13.19 -3.19 -10.29
N SER A 354 13.32 -3.88 -9.14
CA SER A 354 13.11 -3.27 -7.83
C SER A 354 14.17 -2.22 -7.52
N ARG A 355 15.44 -2.50 -7.83
CA ARG A 355 16.53 -1.54 -7.70
C ARG A 355 16.25 -0.26 -8.51
N ARG A 356 15.86 -0.41 -9.77
CA ARG A 356 15.51 0.72 -10.65
C ARG A 356 14.30 1.49 -10.11
N TYR A 357 13.30 0.80 -9.58
CA TYR A 357 12.18 1.44 -8.89
C TYR A 357 12.69 2.27 -7.71
N GLY A 358 13.57 1.73 -6.86
CA GLY A 358 14.16 2.48 -5.75
C GLY A 358 14.92 3.73 -6.17
N GLU A 359 15.63 3.72 -7.30
CA GLU A 359 16.25 4.93 -7.86
C GLU A 359 15.23 6.02 -8.18
N LEU A 360 14.12 5.63 -8.81
CA LEU A 360 13.03 6.55 -9.18
C LEU A 360 12.33 7.08 -7.93
N ASP A 361 11.95 6.23 -6.98
CA ASP A 361 11.35 6.66 -5.71
C ASP A 361 12.30 7.55 -4.89
N GLY A 362 13.61 7.27 -4.93
CA GLY A 362 14.63 8.13 -4.32
C GLY A 362 14.68 9.52 -4.97
N ARG A 363 14.55 9.60 -6.30
CA ARG A 363 14.45 10.87 -7.02
C ARG A 363 13.18 11.64 -6.65
N LEU A 364 12.02 10.96 -6.56
CA LEU A 364 10.77 11.58 -6.12
C LEU A 364 10.92 12.15 -4.71
N SER A 365 11.44 11.33 -3.79
CA SER A 365 11.67 11.70 -2.40
C SER A 365 12.63 12.88 -2.26
N TRP A 366 13.72 12.91 -3.05
CA TRP A 366 14.61 14.07 -3.10
C TRP A 366 13.87 15.34 -3.52
N ARG A 367 13.07 15.30 -4.60
CA ARG A 367 12.30 16.46 -5.06
C ARG A 367 11.35 16.97 -3.98
N TYR A 368 10.67 16.05 -3.28
CA TYR A 368 9.74 16.40 -2.20
C TYR A 368 10.48 17.06 -1.03
N GLY A 369 11.58 16.46 -0.57
CA GLY A 369 12.40 17.02 0.51
C GLY A 369 12.92 18.43 0.19
N MET A 370 13.38 18.66 -1.05
CA MET A 370 13.84 19.98 -1.49
C MET A 370 12.70 21.00 -1.59
N ALA A 371 11.53 20.60 -2.09
CA ALA A 371 10.36 21.48 -2.13
C ALA A 371 9.90 21.87 -0.72
N PHE A 372 9.84 20.91 0.21
CA PHE A 372 9.46 21.17 1.60
C PHE A 372 10.48 22.08 2.31
N ALA A 373 11.78 21.89 2.07
CA ALA A 373 12.82 22.78 2.60
C ALA A 373 12.69 24.22 2.09
N ARG A 374 12.38 24.42 0.79
CA ARG A 374 12.11 25.75 0.22
C ARG A 374 10.90 26.43 0.85
N ILE A 375 9.83 25.68 1.08
CA ILE A 375 8.64 26.17 1.77
C ILE A 375 9.02 26.55 3.20
N GLN A 376 9.63 25.62 3.95
CA GLN A 376 10.04 25.85 5.34
C GLN A 376 10.90 27.10 5.51
N ALA A 377 11.86 27.34 4.62
CA ALA A 377 12.74 28.51 4.66
C ALA A 377 12.00 29.84 4.42
N SER A 378 10.86 29.81 3.73
CA SER A 378 10.09 31.02 3.36
C SER A 378 8.82 31.24 4.19
N LEU A 379 8.47 30.33 5.11
CA LEU A 379 7.28 30.47 5.94
C LEU A 379 7.40 31.65 6.92
N SER A 380 6.43 32.57 6.86
CA SER A 380 6.26 33.63 7.85
C SER A 380 5.80 33.09 9.22
N PRO A 381 6.05 33.79 10.34
CA PRO A 381 5.57 33.35 11.65
C PRO A 381 4.04 33.11 11.71
N PRO A 382 3.17 33.96 11.13
CA PRO A 382 1.73 33.69 11.09
C PRO A 382 1.37 32.42 10.31
N GLN A 383 2.02 32.15 9.18
CA GLN A 383 1.79 30.92 8.41
C GLN A 383 2.20 29.69 9.22
N ARG A 384 3.32 29.72 9.94
CA ARG A 384 3.74 28.60 10.82
C ARG A 384 2.68 28.30 11.88
N ALA A 385 2.12 29.34 12.50
CA ALA A 385 1.06 29.18 13.48
C ALA A 385 -0.23 28.59 12.87
N GLN A 386 -0.59 28.97 11.65
CA GLN A 386 -1.75 28.42 10.94
C GLN A 386 -1.51 26.96 10.53
N LEU A 387 -0.32 26.63 10.02
CA LEU A 387 0.05 25.26 9.64
C LEU A 387 -0.02 24.32 10.84
N ALA A 388 0.50 24.73 11.99
CA ALA A 388 0.44 23.92 13.21
C ALA A 388 -1.00 23.55 13.61
N ARG A 389 -1.99 24.40 13.30
CA ARG A 389 -3.42 24.13 13.56
C ARG A 389 -4.07 23.17 12.57
N LEU A 390 -3.48 22.99 11.38
CA LEU A 390 -3.96 22.01 10.40
C LEU A 390 -3.59 20.58 10.78
N ARG A 391 -2.57 20.39 11.64
CA ARG A 391 -2.21 19.06 12.14
C ARG A 391 -3.30 18.60 13.12
N PRO A 392 -3.93 17.43 12.90
CA PRO A 392 -4.86 16.87 13.88
C PRO A 392 -4.17 16.70 15.24
N PRO A 393 -4.83 17.03 16.36
CA PRO A 393 -4.25 16.85 17.68
C PRO A 393 -4.02 15.36 17.94
N SER A 394 -2.85 15.01 18.49
CA SER A 394 -2.60 13.65 18.95
C SER A 394 -3.46 13.35 20.18
N GLY A 395 -4.25 12.28 20.10
CA GLY A 395 -5.01 11.78 21.23
C GLY A 395 -4.11 11.30 22.39
N PRO A 396 -4.59 11.34 23.64
CA PRO A 396 -3.81 11.01 24.84
C PRO A 396 -3.29 9.56 24.91
N GLY A 397 -3.72 8.67 24.01
CA GLY A 397 -3.27 7.28 23.90
C GLY A 397 -2.63 6.92 22.56
N GLU A 398 -2.29 7.91 21.72
CA GLU A 398 -1.56 7.63 20.48
C GLU A 398 -0.11 7.21 20.78
N PRO A 399 0.40 6.16 20.11
CA PRO A 399 1.75 5.71 20.35
C PRO A 399 2.72 6.83 19.95
N LYS A 400 3.69 7.12 20.82
CA LYS A 400 4.72 8.12 20.56
C LYS A 400 5.98 7.41 20.05
N GLY A 401 6.48 7.87 18.91
CA GLY A 401 7.68 7.33 18.31
C GLY A 401 8.97 7.74 19.05
N PRO A 402 10.13 7.52 18.42
CA PRO A 402 10.28 7.04 17.05
C PRO A 402 9.85 5.57 16.90
N PHE A 403 9.61 5.14 15.67
CA PHE A 403 9.02 3.84 15.35
C PHE A 403 9.96 2.98 14.50
N ILE A 404 9.89 1.67 14.71
CA ILE A 404 10.20 0.69 13.67
C ILE A 404 8.86 0.15 13.18
N TYR A 405 8.53 0.45 11.92
CA TYR A 405 7.17 0.32 11.40
C TYR A 405 6.15 1.10 12.24
N SER A 406 5.19 0.42 12.87
CA SER A 406 4.18 1.01 13.75
C SER A 406 4.53 0.89 15.23
N GLU A 407 5.63 0.23 15.57
CA GLU A 407 5.99 -0.07 16.96
C GLU A 407 6.93 1.00 17.54
N PRO A 408 6.55 1.65 18.66
CA PRO A 408 7.44 2.57 19.37
C PRO A 408 8.73 1.89 19.82
N VAL A 409 9.84 2.58 19.65
CA VAL A 409 11.17 2.13 20.10
C VAL A 409 11.83 3.21 20.96
N ARG A 410 12.36 2.82 22.12
CA ARG A 410 12.96 3.77 23.08
C ARG A 410 14.38 4.21 22.68
N ASN A 411 15.18 3.27 22.17
CA ASN A 411 16.61 3.48 21.88
C ASN A 411 16.88 3.27 20.39
N LEU A 412 16.33 4.16 19.55
CA LEU A 412 16.57 4.09 18.12
C LEU A 412 17.92 4.73 17.78
N SER A 413 18.86 3.92 17.29
CA SER A 413 20.11 4.42 16.73
C SER A 413 19.90 4.78 15.25
N VAL A 414 20.16 6.04 14.92
CA VAL A 414 20.19 6.51 13.53
C VAL A 414 21.66 6.58 13.13
N GLY A 415 22.07 5.73 12.18
CA GLY A 415 23.41 5.78 11.61
C GLY A 415 23.70 7.14 10.94
N ASP A 416 24.96 7.40 10.59
CA ASP A 416 25.36 8.63 9.89
C ASP A 416 24.55 8.82 8.60
N SER A 417 24.07 10.04 8.38
CA SER A 417 23.39 10.48 7.15
C SER A 417 24.23 11.44 6.31
N GLY A 418 25.44 11.80 6.75
CA GLY A 418 26.35 12.71 6.06
C GLY A 418 26.68 12.30 4.63
N PHE A 419 26.72 10.99 4.35
CA PHE A 419 26.94 10.44 3.01
C PHE A 419 25.84 10.82 1.99
N LEU A 420 24.70 11.33 2.43
CA LEU A 420 23.60 11.77 1.56
C LEU A 420 23.74 13.23 1.11
N PHE A 421 24.74 13.96 1.61
CA PHE A 421 24.97 15.36 1.25
C PHE A 421 26.16 15.49 0.28
N SER A 422 26.12 16.52 -0.57
CA SER A 422 27.26 16.90 -1.40
C SER A 422 28.42 17.33 -0.50
N ARG A 423 29.63 16.97 -0.93
CA ARG A 423 30.86 17.43 -0.30
C ARG A 423 31.19 18.85 -0.70
#